data_AF-A0A5M3Q1S6-F1
#
_entry.id   AF-A0A5M3Q1S6-F1
#
_cell.length_a   1.000
_cell.length_b   1.000
_cell.length_c   1.000
_cell.angle_alpha   90.00
_cell.angle_beta   90.00
_cell.angle_gamma   90.00
#
_symmetry.space_group_name_H-M   'P 1'
#
loop_
_entity.id
_entity.type
_entity.pdbx_description
1 polymer ?
#
loop_
_entity_poly.entity_id
_entity_poly.type
_entity_poly.pdbx_seq_one_letter_code
_entity_poly.pdbx_strand_id
1 'polypeptide(L)'
;MILTFRKFVKAKYDARPKLKTYYGSFETYFQHYFRNHRYAEWLETLRDSEPSLGFVNSIARNYIQLSGVQPREISQILAGISRQYNVEIPAVEGILTPEYWEEKAAQMHLTPNDIRKVA
;
A
#
# COMPACT_ATOMS: atom_id res chain seq x y z
N MET A 1 -9.43 -6.64 11.35
CA MET A 1 -8.64 -5.50 10.82
C MET A 1 -7.69 -6.00 9.73
N ILE A 2 -7.91 -5.60 8.47
CA ILE A 2 -7.07 -5.98 7.33
C ILE A 2 -5.87 -5.03 7.27
N LEU A 3 -4.78 -5.38 7.97
CA LEU A 3 -3.67 -4.44 8.24
C LEU A 3 -2.75 -4.15 7.02
N THR A 4 -2.82 -4.93 5.95
CA THR A 4 -1.92 -4.77 4.80
C THR A 4 -2.64 -5.02 3.47
N PHE A 5 -2.19 -4.36 2.41
CA PHE A 5 -2.67 -4.59 1.05
C PHE A 5 -2.64 -6.07 0.64
N ARG A 6 -1.56 -6.78 0.97
CA ARG A 6 -1.44 -8.21 0.70
C ARG A 6 -2.51 -9.05 1.42
N LYS A 7 -2.84 -8.72 2.68
CA LYS A 7 -3.95 -9.38 3.41
C LYS A 7 -5.30 -9.06 2.78
N PHE A 8 -5.50 -7.84 2.30
CA PHE A 8 -6.72 -7.45 1.57
C PHE A 8 -6.91 -8.29 0.31
N VAL A 9 -5.87 -8.40 -0.53
CA VAL A 9 -5.92 -9.21 -1.74
C VAL A 9 -6.06 -10.70 -1.41
N LYS A 10 -5.40 -11.18 -0.35
CA LYS A 10 -5.53 -12.56 0.11
C LYS A 10 -6.95 -12.91 0.53
N ALA A 11 -7.63 -12.02 1.25
CA ALA A 11 -9.04 -12.22 1.62
C ALA A 11 -9.93 -12.39 0.37
N LYS A 12 -9.70 -11.62 -0.69
CA LYS A 12 -10.42 -11.77 -1.97
C LYS A 12 -10.16 -13.11 -2.64
N TYR A 13 -8.90 -13.56 -2.65
CA TYR A 13 -8.50 -14.86 -3.18
C TYR A 13 -9.15 -16.01 -2.42
N ASP A 14 -9.10 -15.96 -1.09
CA ASP A 14 -9.58 -17.02 -0.22
C ASP A 14 -11.11 -17.16 -0.26
N ALA A 15 -11.82 -16.04 -0.42
CA ALA A 15 -13.28 -15.99 -0.49
C ALA A 15 -13.89 -16.58 -1.78
N ARG A 16 -13.08 -16.81 -2.84
CA ARG A 16 -13.60 -17.24 -4.15
C ARG A 16 -12.89 -18.50 -4.64
N PRO A 17 -13.52 -19.70 -4.53
CA PRO A 17 -12.94 -20.95 -5.00
C PRO A 17 -12.51 -20.92 -6.48
N LYS A 18 -13.28 -20.23 -7.33
CA LYS A 18 -12.96 -20.08 -8.77
C LYS A 18 -11.60 -19.41 -9.02
N LEU A 19 -11.19 -18.46 -8.18
CA LEU A 19 -9.88 -17.81 -8.31
C LEU A 19 -8.75 -18.78 -8.03
N LYS A 20 -8.95 -19.71 -7.07
CA LYS A 20 -7.97 -20.74 -6.73
C LYS A 20 -7.77 -21.70 -7.91
N THR A 21 -8.85 -22.10 -8.57
CA THR A 21 -8.77 -22.94 -9.77
C THR A 21 -8.09 -22.22 -10.93
N TYR A 22 -8.42 -20.94 -11.17
CA TYR A 22 -7.90 -20.20 -12.33
C TYR A 22 -6.43 -19.81 -12.19
N TYR A 23 -6.04 -19.28 -11.03
CA TYR A 23 -4.68 -18.76 -10.81
C TYR A 23 -3.72 -19.81 -10.21
N GLY A 24 -4.24 -20.88 -9.62
CA GLY A 24 -3.47 -21.95 -8.96
C GLY A 24 -2.82 -21.55 -7.64
N SER A 25 -2.25 -20.34 -7.55
CA SER A 25 -1.57 -19.82 -6.37
C SER A 25 -1.99 -18.39 -6.02
N PHE A 26 -1.85 -18.04 -4.74
CA PHE A 26 -2.07 -16.67 -4.29
C PHE A 26 -1.07 -15.69 -4.91
N GLU A 27 0.18 -16.08 -5.16
CA GLU A 27 1.18 -15.17 -5.74
C GLU A 27 0.83 -14.77 -7.17
N THR A 28 0.45 -15.74 -7.99
CA THR A 28 0.01 -15.50 -9.37
C THR A 28 -1.21 -14.57 -9.38
N TYR A 29 -2.16 -14.81 -8.48
CA TYR A 29 -3.31 -13.91 -8.32
C TYR A 29 -2.90 -12.52 -7.82
N PHE A 30 -2.00 -12.42 -6.85
CA PHE A 30 -1.56 -11.15 -6.28
C PHE A 30 -0.86 -10.27 -7.32
N GLN A 31 0.03 -10.86 -8.12
CA GLN A 31 0.69 -10.15 -9.23
C GLN A 31 -0.33 -9.68 -10.26
N HIS A 32 -1.26 -10.54 -10.67
CA HIS A 32 -2.33 -10.17 -11.59
C HIS A 32 -3.21 -9.05 -11.02
N TYR A 33 -3.62 -9.17 -9.75
CA TYR A 33 -4.45 -8.18 -9.07
C TYR A 33 -3.73 -6.83 -9.01
N PHE A 34 -2.47 -6.82 -8.56
CA PHE A 34 -1.69 -5.60 -8.43
C PHE A 34 -1.49 -4.89 -9.77
N ARG A 35 -1.23 -5.64 -10.84
CA ARG A 35 -1.06 -5.09 -12.20
C ARG A 35 -2.32 -4.38 -12.71
N ASN A 36 -3.51 -4.92 -12.41
CA ASN A 36 -4.78 -4.42 -12.95
C ASN A 36 -5.49 -3.40 -12.05
N HIS A 37 -5.40 -3.56 -10.72
CA HIS A 37 -6.18 -2.75 -9.77
C HIS A 37 -5.32 -1.86 -8.87
N ARG A 38 -4.03 -2.20 -8.70
CA ARG A 38 -3.13 -1.55 -7.73
C ARG A 38 -3.79 -1.41 -6.35
N TYR A 39 -3.72 -0.21 -5.76
CA TYR A 39 -4.22 0.06 -4.42
C TYR A 39 -5.64 0.61 -4.38
N ALA A 40 -6.27 0.94 -5.50
CA ALA A 40 -7.50 1.73 -5.53
C ALA A 40 -8.61 1.11 -4.64
N GLU A 41 -8.96 -0.15 -4.88
CA GLU A 41 -10.00 -0.84 -4.09
C GLU A 41 -9.61 -1.04 -2.62
N TRP A 42 -8.31 -1.09 -2.31
CA TRP A 42 -7.87 -1.20 -0.92
C TRP A 42 -7.97 0.16 -0.20
N LEU A 43 -7.55 1.24 -0.86
CA LEU A 43 -7.67 2.60 -0.33
C LEU A 43 -9.12 3.03 -0.18
N GLU A 44 -10.01 2.56 -1.04
CA GLU A 44 -11.46 2.79 -0.92
C GLU A 44 -12.02 2.26 0.41
N THR A 45 -11.45 1.19 0.95
CA THR A 45 -11.86 0.67 2.27
C THR A 45 -11.50 1.59 3.45
N LEU A 46 -10.73 2.64 3.18
CA LEU A 46 -10.28 3.63 4.17
C LEU A 46 -11.03 4.94 4.05
N ARG A 47 -12.01 5.04 3.14
CA ARG A 47 -12.75 6.29 2.95
C ARG A 47 -13.36 6.75 4.27
N ASP A 48 -13.23 8.06 4.54
CA ASP A 48 -13.75 8.71 5.75
C ASP A 48 -13.21 8.10 7.07
N SER A 49 -11.96 7.60 7.05
CA SER A 49 -11.31 6.99 8.22
C SER A 49 -10.12 7.79 8.76
N GLU A 50 -9.79 7.52 10.02
CA GLU A 50 -8.62 8.04 10.74
C GLU A 50 -7.62 6.89 10.99
N PRO A 51 -6.78 6.52 10.01
CA PRO A 51 -5.85 5.41 10.13
C PRO A 51 -4.76 5.70 11.17
N SER A 52 -4.39 4.68 11.95
CA SER A 52 -3.24 4.79 12.85
C SER A 52 -1.92 5.00 12.08
N LEU A 53 -0.90 5.55 12.75
CA LEU A 53 0.44 5.70 12.18
C LEU A 53 1.01 4.36 11.66
N GLY A 54 0.76 3.26 12.37
CA GLY A 54 1.17 1.93 11.91
C GLY A 54 0.56 1.54 10.56
N PHE A 55 -0.68 1.97 10.31
CA PHE A 55 -1.34 1.75 9.03
C PHE A 55 -0.80 2.69 7.94
N VAL A 56 -0.56 3.96 8.23
CA VAL A 56 0.08 4.89 7.28
C VAL A 56 1.47 4.40 6.87
N ASN A 57 2.26 3.88 7.82
CA ASN A 57 3.54 3.22 7.53
C ASN A 57 3.38 1.99 6.62
N SER A 58 2.26 1.25 6.75
CA SER A 58 1.91 0.14 5.86
C SER A 58 1.65 0.64 4.44
N ILE A 59 0.92 1.73 4.26
CA ILE A 59 0.71 2.37 2.94
C ILE A 59 2.06 2.72 2.32
N ALA A 60 2.89 3.49 3.03
CA ALA A 60 4.20 3.92 2.56
C ALA A 60 5.09 2.74 2.13
N ARG A 61 5.16 1.71 2.97
CA ARG A 61 5.89 0.46 2.67
C ARG A 61 5.42 -0.17 1.36
N ASN A 62 4.12 -0.28 1.12
CA ASN A 62 3.62 -0.88 -0.11
C ASN A 62 4.02 -0.05 -1.34
N TYR A 63 3.88 1.27 -1.30
CA TYR A 63 4.30 2.13 -2.41
C TYR A 63 5.81 2.00 -2.72
N ILE A 64 6.65 1.99 -1.68
CA ILE A 64 8.10 1.84 -1.87
C ILE A 64 8.44 0.45 -2.42
N GLN A 65 7.97 -0.62 -1.77
CA GLN A 65 8.43 -1.99 -2.04
C GLN A 65 7.70 -2.71 -3.19
N LEU A 66 6.49 -2.27 -3.55
CA LEU A 66 5.72 -2.90 -4.63
C LEU A 66 5.61 -2.01 -5.86
N SER A 67 5.59 -0.69 -5.69
CA SER A 67 5.46 0.26 -6.82
C SER A 67 6.76 0.95 -7.20
N GLY A 68 7.85 0.71 -6.46
CA GLY A 68 9.15 1.32 -6.70
C GLY A 68 9.19 2.84 -6.47
N VAL A 69 8.26 3.38 -5.68
CA VAL A 69 8.21 4.80 -5.35
C VAL A 69 9.40 5.17 -4.47
N GLN A 70 9.99 6.34 -4.70
CA GLN A 70 11.06 6.86 -3.85
C GLN A 70 10.50 7.36 -2.52
N PRO A 71 11.20 7.15 -1.38
CA PRO A 71 10.72 7.60 -0.07
C PRO A 71 10.31 9.07 -0.03
N ARG A 72 11.08 9.96 -0.67
CA ARG A 72 10.77 11.39 -0.79
C ARG A 72 9.42 11.74 -1.42
N GLU A 73 8.84 10.84 -2.21
CA GLU A 73 7.56 11.04 -2.90
C GLU A 73 6.35 10.66 -2.02
N ILE A 74 6.59 9.98 -0.89
CA ILE A 74 5.51 9.43 -0.06
C ILE A 74 4.65 10.53 0.56
N SER A 75 5.22 11.65 0.97
CA SER A 75 4.47 12.79 1.51
C SER A 75 3.39 13.28 0.54
N GLN A 76 3.73 13.44 -0.73
CA GLN A 76 2.79 13.86 -1.77
C GLN A 76 1.71 12.80 -2.03
N ILE A 77 2.08 11.51 -2.01
CA ILE A 77 1.14 10.40 -2.16
C ILE A 77 0.14 10.39 -0.99
N LEU A 78 0.61 10.55 0.25
CA LEU A 78 -0.26 10.61 1.42
C LEU A 78 -1.20 11.82 1.38
N ALA A 79 -0.71 12.99 0.96
CA ALA A 79 -1.56 14.16 0.73
C ALA A 79 -2.60 13.93 -0.38
N GLY A 80 -2.25 13.15 -1.41
CA GLY A 80 -3.18 12.70 -2.44
C GLY A 80 -4.26 11.76 -1.89
N ILE A 81 -3.86 10.75 -1.12
CA ILE A 81 -4.77 9.79 -0.49
C ILE A 81 -5.72 10.50 0.46
N SER A 82 -5.20 11.39 1.32
CA SER A 82 -5.98 12.19 2.25
C SER A 82 -7.10 12.94 1.55
N ARG A 83 -6.77 13.65 0.46
CA ARG A 83 -7.76 14.42 -0.33
C ARG A 83 -8.74 13.52 -1.09
N GLN A 84 -8.27 12.45 -1.72
CA GLN A 84 -9.10 11.61 -2.59
C GLN A 84 -10.09 10.74 -1.81
N TYR A 85 -9.67 10.23 -0.65
CA TYR A 85 -10.45 9.30 0.16
C TYR A 85 -10.97 9.94 1.45
N ASN A 86 -10.77 11.25 1.65
CA ASN A 86 -11.14 11.95 2.88
C ASN A 86 -10.57 11.24 4.12
N VAL A 87 -9.27 10.93 4.06
CA VAL A 87 -8.54 10.21 5.11
C VAL A 87 -7.77 11.21 5.97
N GLU A 88 -7.93 11.14 7.29
CA GLU A 88 -7.17 11.99 8.20
C GLU A 88 -5.78 11.38 8.45
N ILE A 89 -4.74 12.09 8.02
CA ILE A 89 -3.36 11.66 8.28
C ILE A 89 -3.01 12.00 9.74
N PRO A 90 -2.48 11.04 10.53
CA PRO A 90 -2.09 11.30 11.91
C PRO A 90 -1.17 12.50 12.06
N ALA A 91 -1.45 13.33 13.07
CA ALA A 91 -0.61 14.47 13.41
C ALA A 91 0.74 14.00 14.00
N VAL A 92 1.71 13.77 13.13
CA VAL A 92 3.09 13.44 13.46
C VAL A 92 3.99 14.46 12.77
N GLU A 93 4.95 15.01 13.51
CA GLU A 93 5.90 15.98 12.98
C GLU A 93 6.60 15.44 11.73
N GLY A 94 6.58 16.23 10.67
CA GLY A 94 7.24 15.86 9.40
C GLY A 94 6.49 14.85 8.53
N ILE A 95 5.37 14.23 8.95
CA ILE A 95 4.75 13.13 8.19
C ILE A 95 4.32 13.49 6.76
N LEU A 96 4.13 14.78 6.46
CA LEU A 96 3.83 15.31 5.13
C LEU A 96 5.05 16.00 4.47
N THR A 97 6.27 15.70 4.90
CA THR A 97 7.51 16.19 4.30
C THR A 97 8.35 15.04 3.72
N PRO A 98 9.17 15.31 2.67
CA PRO A 98 10.08 14.31 2.11
C PRO A 98 11.08 13.74 3.13
N GLU A 99 11.67 14.60 3.98
CA GLU A 99 12.77 14.28 4.88
C GLU A 99 12.36 13.21 5.90
N TYR A 100 11.15 13.33 6.43
CA TYR A 100 10.57 12.33 7.32
C TYR A 100 10.56 10.95 6.69
N TRP A 101 10.14 10.85 5.43
CA TRP A 101 10.01 9.55 4.76
C TRP A 101 11.33 8.97 4.29
N GLU A 102 12.31 9.80 3.93
CA GLU A 102 13.68 9.36 3.67
C GLU A 102 14.30 8.75 4.92
N GLU A 103 14.21 9.42 6.07
CA GLU A 103 14.68 8.89 7.35
C GLU A 103 13.89 7.63 7.75
N LYS A 104 12.57 7.68 7.64
CA LYS A 104 11.70 6.57 8.01
C LYS A 104 11.96 5.33 7.18
N ALA A 105 12.18 5.49 5.88
CA ALA A 105 12.53 4.38 4.99
C ALA A 105 13.88 3.76 5.37
N ALA A 106 14.89 4.57 5.72
CA ALA A 106 16.17 4.08 6.21
C ALA A 106 16.02 3.27 7.51
N GLN A 107 15.26 3.80 8.49
CA GLN A 107 14.95 3.09 9.75
C GLN A 107 14.19 1.77 9.54
N MET A 108 13.30 1.74 8.54
CA MET A 108 12.50 0.55 8.21
C MET A 108 13.20 -0.40 7.23
N HIS A 109 14.44 -0.09 6.82
CA HIS A 109 15.21 -0.81 5.80
C HIS A 109 14.42 -1.02 4.49
N LEU A 110 13.70 0.01 4.05
CA LEU A 110 12.91 -0.02 2.83
C LEU A 110 13.73 0.48 1.66
N THR A 111 13.83 -0.33 0.62
CA THR A 111 14.38 0.05 -0.66
C THR A 111 13.29 0.05 -1.73
N PRO A 112 13.28 1.01 -2.67
CA PRO A 112 12.37 0.99 -3.79
C PRO A 112 12.51 -0.31 -4.57
N ASN A 113 11.42 -1.07 -4.66
CA ASN A 113 11.34 -2.27 -5.47
C ASN A 113 10.03 -2.22 -6.25
N ASP A 114 10.11 -2.43 -7.56
CA ASP A 114 8.93 -2.47 -8.41
C ASP A 114 8.69 -3.92 -8.80
N ILE A 115 7.70 -4.55 -8.16
CA ILE A 115 7.39 -5.96 -8.40
C ILE A 115 7.01 -6.21 -9.87
N ARG A 116 6.61 -5.17 -10.62
CA ARG A 116 6.35 -5.27 -12.07
C ARG A 116 7.61 -5.50 -12.89
N LYS A 117 8.80 -5.20 -12.36
CA LYS A 117 10.09 -5.43 -13.04
C LYS A 117 10.68 -6.81 -12.75
N VAL A 118 10.08 -7.58 -11.84
CA VAL A 118 10.62 -8.86 -11.33
C VAL A 118 9.84 -10.06 -11.88
N ALA A 119 8.84 -9.85 -12.74
CA ALA A 119 7.97 -10.87 -13.32
C ALA A 119 8.05 -10.91 -14.84
#